data_AF-A0A9D2SRE6-F1
#
_entry.id   AF-A0A9D2SRE6-F1
#
_cell.length_a   1.000
_cell.length_b   1.000
_cell.length_c   1.000
_cell.angle_alpha   90.00
_cell.angle_beta   90.00
_cell.angle_gamma   90.00
#
_symmetry.space_group_name_H-M   'P 1'
#
loop_
_entity.id
_entity.type
_entity.pdbx_description
1 polymer ?
#
loop_
_entity_poly.entity_id
_entity_poly.type
_entity_poly.pdbx_seq_one_letter_code
_entity_poly.pdbx_strand_id
1 'polypeptide(L)'
;MENAVRKIRIVKKSDAASLEYEIGDVLTVEGTWYGGVNVKGRSGIPLSLDREEYEEYAEAAEAPALASAESEGLRSGRIDPFSFQLGVMDCFCEMVSSGLKTLAMSHPFSDRQERDSYLEEVKRLCGQYEILFYPEDEALLTALFPKEANRGKPLFLFYRQEETLNSYLKLKKEQQELIRQGRYTRQEDRRLAYSFGQLLSYPEEGIVRLIQKAEKEDGREEQTEEEQHAI
;
A
#
# COMPACT_ATOMS: atom_id res chain seq x y z
N MET A 1 29.53 18.38 34.68
CA MET A 1 28.32 17.63 35.06
C MET A 1 27.33 17.87 33.95
N GLU A 2 27.20 16.91 33.03
CA GLU A 2 26.18 16.98 31.98
C GLU A 2 24.81 16.95 32.66
N ASN A 3 24.02 18.01 32.50
CA ASN A 3 22.64 18.02 32.95
C ASN A 3 21.89 17.00 32.09
N ALA A 4 21.48 15.89 32.68
CA ALA A 4 20.59 14.93 32.04
C ALA A 4 19.34 15.69 31.57
N VAL A 5 19.09 15.65 30.25
CA VAL A 5 17.94 16.31 29.64
C VAL A 5 16.67 15.62 30.12
N ARG A 6 15.89 16.30 30.96
CA ARG A 6 14.63 15.77 31.50
C ARG A 6 13.55 15.86 30.43
N LYS A 7 12.97 14.72 30.06
CA LYS A 7 11.85 14.62 29.12
C LYS A 7 10.57 14.20 29.84
N ILE A 8 9.43 14.64 29.34
CA ILE A 8 8.10 14.27 29.82
C ILE A 8 7.24 13.79 28.65
N ARG A 9 6.29 12.89 28.91
CA ARG A 9 5.28 12.47 27.94
C ARG A 9 3.92 13.03 28.32
N ILE A 10 3.20 13.64 27.39
CA ILE A 10 1.83 14.12 27.62
C ILE A 10 0.89 12.93 27.73
N VAL A 11 0.09 12.87 28.80
CA VAL A 11 -0.91 11.82 29.04
C VAL A 11 -2.34 12.35 29.01
N LYS A 12 -2.53 13.67 29.12
CA LYS A 12 -3.83 14.33 29.16
C LYS A 12 -3.72 15.76 28.62
N LYS A 13 -4.75 16.22 27.91
CA LYS A 13 -4.89 17.63 27.50
C LYS A 13 -5.86 18.34 28.44
N SER A 14 -5.38 19.33 29.18
CA SER A 14 -6.28 20.26 29.89
C SER A 14 -6.86 21.30 28.93
N ASP A 15 -6.10 21.69 27.89
CA ASP A 15 -6.59 22.51 26.78
C ASP A 15 -6.85 21.65 25.53
N ALA A 16 -8.12 21.30 25.32
CA ALA A 16 -8.54 20.48 24.19
C ALA A 16 -8.42 21.19 22.82
N ALA A 17 -8.28 22.52 22.79
CA ALA A 17 -8.16 23.29 21.56
C ALA A 17 -6.71 23.55 21.15
N SER A 18 -5.74 23.27 22.03
CA SER A 18 -4.33 23.49 21.75
C SER A 18 -3.83 22.56 20.64
N LEU A 19 -3.20 23.13 19.61
CA LEU A 19 -2.53 22.39 18.53
C LEU A 19 -1.03 22.22 18.77
N GLU A 20 -0.52 22.79 19.86
CA GLU A 20 0.91 22.86 20.16
C GLU A 20 1.46 21.58 20.76
N TYR A 21 0.59 20.70 21.27
CA TYR A 21 0.93 19.40 21.84
C TYR A 21 -0.25 18.43 21.73
N GLU A 22 0.03 17.14 21.57
CA GLU A 22 -0.96 16.07 21.63
C GLU A 22 -0.63 15.05 22.72
N ILE A 23 -1.64 14.29 23.13
CA ILE A 23 -1.45 13.15 24.03
C ILE A 23 -0.47 12.17 23.37
N GLY A 24 0.57 11.78 24.10
CA GLY A 24 1.67 10.93 23.64
C GLY A 24 2.94 11.69 23.25
N ASP A 25 2.88 13.02 23.03
CA ASP A 25 4.05 13.81 22.69
C ASP A 25 5.10 13.75 23.81
N VAL A 26 6.37 13.55 23.43
CA VAL A 26 7.51 13.59 24.37
C VAL A 26 8.22 14.92 24.22
N LEU A 27 8.14 15.76 25.25
CA LEU A 27 8.68 17.11 25.23
C LEU A 27 9.83 17.26 26.23
N THR A 28 10.81 18.05 25.85
CA THR A 28 11.95 18.39 26.70
C THR A 28 11.55 19.49 27.67
N VAL A 29 11.82 19.28 28.97
CA VAL A 29 11.54 20.26 30.02
C VAL A 29 12.57 21.38 29.97
N GLU A 30 12.11 22.61 29.76
CA GLU A 30 12.95 23.81 29.80
C GLU A 30 12.96 24.46 31.19
N GLY A 31 11.95 24.19 32.02
CA GLY A 31 11.89 24.66 33.41
C GLY A 31 10.76 24.04 34.21
N THR A 32 10.77 24.22 35.53
CA THR A 32 9.73 23.73 36.44
C THR A 32 9.13 24.87 37.23
N TRP A 33 7.84 24.80 37.53
CA TRP A 33 7.14 25.70 38.45
C TRP A 33 6.36 24.87 39.48
N TYR A 34 5.75 25.54 40.47
CA TYR A 34 5.18 24.87 41.65
C TYR A 34 4.08 23.84 41.35
N GLY A 35 3.42 23.91 40.20
CA GLY A 35 2.36 23.00 39.77
C GLY A 35 2.68 22.18 38.51
N GLY A 36 3.86 22.34 37.91
CA GLY A 36 4.08 21.81 36.56
C GLY A 36 5.44 22.07 35.94
N VAL A 37 5.50 21.99 34.61
CA VAL A 37 6.70 22.25 33.81
C VAL A 37 6.45 23.26 32.71
N ASN A 38 7.54 23.85 32.21
CA ASN A 38 7.57 24.63 30.99
C ASN A 38 8.28 23.83 29.90
N VAL A 39 7.69 23.80 28.72
CA VAL A 39 8.18 23.11 27.52
C VAL A 39 7.98 23.99 26.28
N LYS A 40 8.56 23.61 25.15
CA LYS A 40 8.19 24.19 23.85
C LYS A 40 7.26 23.25 23.10
N GLY A 41 6.14 23.80 22.61
CA GLY A 41 5.23 23.13 21.71
C GLY A 41 5.81 22.94 20.31
N ARG A 42 5.03 22.31 19.44
CA ARG A 42 5.43 21.94 18.06
C ARG A 42 5.88 23.13 17.22
N SER A 43 5.25 24.30 17.36
CA SER A 43 5.65 25.50 16.61
C SER A 43 6.76 26.30 17.31
N GLY A 44 7.25 25.82 18.46
CA GLY A 44 8.24 26.50 19.30
C GLY A 44 7.63 27.47 20.30
N ILE A 45 6.30 27.56 20.38
CA ILE A 45 5.60 28.38 21.37
C ILE A 45 5.82 27.79 22.78
N PRO A 46 6.19 28.61 23.78
CA PRO A 46 6.30 28.14 25.17
C PRO A 46 4.95 27.71 25.73
N LEU A 47 4.92 26.55 26.37
CA LEU A 47 3.76 25.96 27.02
C LEU A 47 4.06 25.69 28.49
N SER A 48 3.07 25.93 29.34
CA SER A 48 3.07 25.52 30.74
C SER A 48 2.09 24.37 30.91
N LEU A 49 2.56 23.24 31.44
CA LEU A 49 1.78 22.02 31.62
C LEU A 49 1.69 21.66 33.08
N ASP A 50 0.48 21.35 33.55
CA ASP A 50 0.24 20.91 34.92
C ASP A 50 0.75 19.49 35.14
N ARG A 51 1.09 19.14 36.39
CA ARG A 51 1.63 17.81 36.75
C ARG A 51 0.73 16.64 36.32
N GLU A 52 -0.57 16.86 36.22
CA GLU A 52 -1.55 15.84 35.80
C GLU A 52 -1.58 15.63 34.27
N GLU A 53 -0.98 16.53 33.49
CA GLU A 53 -0.97 16.48 32.03
C GLU A 53 0.17 15.61 31.48
N TYR A 54 1.16 15.25 32.30
CA TYR A 54 2.35 14.54 31.85
C TYR A 54 2.92 13.51 32.83
N GLU A 55 3.64 12.54 32.30
CA GLU A 55 4.48 11.58 33.04
C GLU A 55 5.96 11.79 32.72
N GLU A 56 6.86 11.36 33.61
CA GLU A 56 8.30 11.46 33.37
C GLU A 56 8.73 10.37 32.38
N TYR A 57 9.44 10.78 31.32
CA TYR A 57 9.89 9.87 30.27
C TYR A 57 11.34 9.46 30.51
N ALA A 58 11.54 8.18 30.85
CA ALA A 58 12.86 7.55 30.86
C ALA A 58 13.06 6.79 29.55
N GLU A 59 14.14 7.09 28.84
CA GLU A 59 14.59 6.32 27.68
C GLU A 59 15.02 4.94 28.20
N ALA A 60 14.14 3.94 28.12
CA ALA A 60 14.48 2.58 28.47
C ALA A 60 15.54 2.08 27.47
N ALA A 61 16.73 1.78 27.98
CA ALA A 61 17.79 1.15 27.21
C ALA A 61 17.25 -0.11 26.51
N GLU A 62 17.51 -0.21 25.21
CA GLU A 62 17.15 -1.34 24.38
C GLU A 62 17.62 -2.66 24.99
N ALA A 63 16.68 -3.57 25.29
CA ALA A 63 16.90 -5.02 25.35
C ALA A 63 15.57 -5.78 25.51
N PRO A 64 15.49 -7.03 25.02
CA PRO A 64 14.43 -7.47 24.13
C PRO A 64 13.42 -8.40 24.79
N ALA A 65 12.14 -8.25 24.48
CA ALA A 65 11.15 -9.31 24.66
C ALA A 65 9.88 -8.99 23.86
N LEU A 66 9.63 -9.83 22.85
CA LEU A 66 8.31 -10.26 22.37
C LEU A 66 7.15 -9.30 22.67
N ALA A 67 6.96 -8.30 21.83
CA ALA A 67 5.67 -7.66 21.61
C ALA A 67 5.40 -7.74 20.12
N SER A 68 4.27 -8.32 19.74
CA SER A 68 3.84 -8.48 18.35
C SER A 68 3.94 -7.15 17.59
N ALA A 69 4.26 -7.26 16.29
CA ALA A 69 4.37 -6.14 15.35
C ALA A 69 3.17 -5.17 15.36
N GLU A 70 2.04 -5.58 15.95
CA GLU A 70 0.85 -4.79 16.20
C GLU A 70 1.10 -3.52 17.06
N SER A 71 2.10 -3.53 17.97
CA SER A 71 2.25 -2.45 18.96
C SER A 71 3.14 -1.28 18.53
N GLU A 72 3.99 -1.43 17.51
CA GLU A 72 4.85 -0.35 17.00
C GLU A 72 4.16 0.54 15.96
N GLY A 73 3.36 -0.06 15.06
CA GLY A 73 2.56 0.69 14.08
C GLY A 73 1.57 1.65 14.74
N LEU A 74 0.97 1.21 15.87
CA LEU A 74 0.02 2.00 16.65
C LEU A 74 0.66 3.20 17.36
N ARG A 75 1.98 3.16 17.65
CA ARG A 75 2.70 4.21 18.39
C ARG A 75 3.35 5.26 17.49
N SER A 76 3.71 4.93 16.25
CA SER A 76 4.31 5.88 15.31
C SER A 76 3.30 6.51 14.34
N GLY A 77 2.11 5.94 14.21
CA GLY A 77 1.12 6.33 13.19
C GLY A 77 1.55 6.02 11.74
N ARG A 78 2.71 5.36 11.55
CA ARG A 78 3.22 4.94 10.24
C ARG A 78 2.90 3.46 10.07
N ILE A 79 2.06 3.15 9.09
CA ILE A 79 1.80 1.77 8.66
C ILE A 79 3.01 1.33 7.84
N ASP A 80 3.64 0.22 8.22
CA ASP A 80 4.75 -0.34 7.46
C ASP A 80 4.26 -0.90 6.11
N PRO A 81 5.13 -1.02 5.10
CA PRO A 81 4.73 -1.47 3.76
C PRO A 81 4.05 -2.85 3.74
N PHE A 82 4.46 -3.76 4.62
CA PHE A 82 3.87 -5.10 4.69
C PHE A 82 2.43 -5.03 5.18
N SER A 83 2.19 -4.32 6.29
CA SER A 83 0.84 -4.10 6.82
C SER A 83 -0.05 -3.34 5.84
N PHE A 84 0.48 -2.35 5.12
CA PHE A 84 -0.25 -1.62 4.10
C PHE A 84 -0.69 -2.54 2.95
N GLN A 85 0.24 -3.31 2.37
CA GLN A 85 -0.07 -4.24 1.28
C GLN A 85 -1.07 -5.30 1.73
N LEU A 86 -0.92 -5.82 2.95
CA LEU A 86 -1.85 -6.80 3.50
C LEU A 86 -3.26 -6.22 3.64
N GLY A 87 -3.40 -4.99 4.13
CA GLY A 87 -4.69 -4.29 4.20
C GLY A 87 -5.33 -4.05 2.82
N VAL A 88 -4.52 -3.74 1.79
CA VAL A 88 -5.02 -3.63 0.41
C VAL A 88 -5.54 -4.98 -0.09
N MET A 89 -4.79 -6.06 0.14
CA MET A 89 -5.21 -7.40 -0.26
C MET A 89 -6.46 -7.87 0.48
N ASP A 90 -6.58 -7.59 1.78
CA ASP A 90 -7.76 -7.87 2.61
C ASP A 90 -9.02 -7.23 2.01
N CYS A 91 -8.94 -5.94 1.65
CA CYS A 91 -10.02 -5.23 0.99
C CYS A 91 -10.42 -5.86 -0.35
N PHE A 92 -9.45 -6.29 -1.16
CA PHE A 92 -9.75 -6.99 -2.41
C PHE A 92 -10.38 -8.36 -2.19
N CYS A 93 -9.95 -9.10 -1.17
CA CYS A 93 -10.55 -10.38 -0.81
C CYS A 93 -12.03 -10.20 -0.43
N GLU A 94 -12.36 -9.18 0.36
CA GLU A 94 -13.75 -8.84 0.71
C GLU A 94 -14.59 -8.49 -0.53
N MET A 95 -14.05 -7.68 -1.43
CA MET A 95 -14.74 -7.30 -2.68
C MET A 95 -15.01 -8.50 -3.60
N VAL A 96 -14.10 -9.47 -3.65
CA VAL A 96 -14.30 -10.71 -4.43
C VAL A 96 -15.31 -11.62 -3.76
N SER A 97 -15.20 -11.79 -2.43
CA SER A 97 -16.12 -12.64 -1.65
C SER A 97 -17.57 -12.15 -1.73
N SER A 98 -17.78 -10.83 -1.60
CA SER A 98 -19.10 -10.18 -1.74
C SER A 98 -19.63 -10.13 -3.18
N GLY A 99 -18.85 -10.53 -4.17
CA GLY A 99 -19.23 -10.55 -5.58
C GLY A 99 -19.18 -9.19 -6.28
N LEU A 100 -18.59 -8.16 -5.65
CA LEU A 100 -18.36 -6.86 -6.30
C LEU A 100 -17.26 -6.93 -7.36
N LYS A 101 -16.26 -7.79 -7.16
CA LYS A 101 -15.20 -8.07 -8.14
C LYS A 101 -15.24 -9.53 -8.57
N THR A 102 -15.22 -9.75 -9.88
CA THR A 102 -15.11 -11.11 -10.46
C THR A 102 -13.69 -11.63 -10.29
N LEU A 103 -12.70 -10.78 -10.59
CA LEU A 103 -11.27 -10.97 -10.37
C LEU A 103 -10.70 -9.71 -9.71
N ALA A 104 -9.79 -9.88 -8.76
CA ALA A 104 -8.95 -8.80 -8.23
C ALA A 104 -7.48 -9.17 -8.32
N MET A 105 -6.61 -8.15 -8.28
CA MET A 105 -5.16 -8.32 -8.29
C MET A 105 -4.57 -7.56 -7.11
N SER A 106 -3.56 -8.12 -6.45
CA SER A 106 -2.70 -7.34 -5.57
C SER A 106 -1.95 -6.27 -6.36
N HIS A 107 -1.31 -5.33 -5.67
CA HIS A 107 -0.26 -4.55 -6.31
C HIS A 107 0.87 -5.47 -6.80
N PRO A 108 1.57 -5.08 -7.87
CA PRO A 108 2.77 -5.79 -8.30
C PRO A 108 3.88 -5.68 -7.26
N PHE A 109 4.58 -6.78 -7.04
CA PHE A 109 5.78 -6.84 -6.22
C PHE A 109 7.02 -6.62 -7.07
N SER A 110 8.14 -6.29 -6.42
CA SER A 110 9.43 -6.11 -7.09
C SER A 110 9.91 -7.42 -7.70
N ASP A 111 9.75 -8.52 -6.97
CA ASP A 111 10.16 -9.86 -7.39
C ASP A 111 9.34 -10.97 -6.71
N ARG A 112 9.63 -12.22 -7.10
CA ARG A 112 8.92 -13.41 -6.60
C ARG A 112 9.17 -13.65 -5.11
N GLN A 113 10.37 -13.36 -4.63
CA GLN A 113 10.73 -13.58 -3.22
C GLN A 113 9.95 -12.62 -2.31
N GLU A 114 9.82 -11.36 -2.72
CA GLU A 114 8.98 -10.38 -2.04
C GLU A 114 7.51 -10.83 -2.03
N ARG A 115 6.94 -11.19 -3.20
CA ARG A 115 5.56 -11.71 -3.27
C ARG A 115 5.36 -12.91 -2.34
N ASP A 116 6.27 -13.88 -2.42
CA ASP A 116 6.13 -15.16 -1.71
C ASP A 116 6.25 -14.99 -0.18
N SER A 117 6.85 -13.89 0.30
CA SER A 117 6.84 -13.54 1.73
C SER A 117 5.43 -13.31 2.30
N TYR A 118 4.43 -13.01 1.46
CA TYR A 118 3.04 -12.81 1.86
C TYR A 118 2.19 -14.10 1.78
N LEU A 119 2.72 -15.23 1.29
CA LEU A 119 1.92 -16.42 0.97
C LEU A 119 1.10 -16.96 2.15
N GLU A 120 1.67 -17.00 3.35
CA GLU A 120 0.95 -17.51 4.53
C GLU A 120 -0.20 -16.59 4.92
N GLU A 121 -0.02 -15.27 4.86
CA GLU A 121 -1.08 -14.31 5.12
C GLU A 121 -2.15 -14.31 4.03
N VAL A 122 -1.75 -14.43 2.75
CA VAL A 122 -2.69 -14.56 1.63
C VAL A 122 -3.54 -15.83 1.76
N LYS A 123 -2.96 -16.96 2.16
CA LYS A 123 -3.72 -18.20 2.46
C LYS A 123 -4.73 -17.96 3.58
N ARG A 124 -4.33 -17.27 4.66
CA ARG A 124 -5.21 -16.95 5.78
C ARG A 124 -6.37 -16.05 5.34
N LEU A 125 -6.09 -14.98 4.60
CA LEU A 125 -7.12 -14.07 4.06
C LEU A 125 -8.10 -14.82 3.15
N CYS A 126 -7.59 -15.59 2.19
CA CYS A 126 -8.46 -16.32 1.26
C CYS A 126 -9.34 -17.35 1.98
N GLY A 127 -8.80 -18.02 3.01
CA GLY A 127 -9.57 -18.91 3.87
C GLY A 127 -10.67 -18.20 4.66
N GLN A 128 -10.38 -17.01 5.20
CA GLN A 128 -11.36 -16.19 5.93
C GLN A 128 -12.54 -15.75 5.05
N TYR A 129 -12.27 -15.39 3.79
CA TYR A 129 -13.27 -14.89 2.85
C TYR A 129 -13.89 -15.98 1.96
N GLU A 130 -13.46 -17.25 2.12
CA GLU A 130 -13.89 -18.39 1.31
C GLU A 130 -13.68 -18.17 -0.20
N ILE A 131 -12.51 -17.61 -0.56
CA ILE A 131 -12.10 -17.39 -1.95
C ILE A 131 -10.79 -18.13 -2.25
N LEU A 132 -10.39 -18.09 -3.51
CA LEU A 132 -9.17 -18.69 -4.02
C LEU A 132 -8.18 -17.59 -4.44
N PHE A 133 -6.91 -17.97 -4.51
CA PHE A 133 -5.86 -17.12 -5.07
C PHE A 133 -4.98 -17.88 -6.06
N TYR A 134 -4.23 -17.13 -6.86
CA TYR A 134 -3.22 -17.67 -7.77
C TYR A 134 -1.98 -16.77 -7.75
N PRO A 135 -0.79 -17.29 -7.38
CA PRO A 135 0.47 -16.57 -7.52
C PRO A 135 0.80 -16.40 -9.01
N GLU A 136 0.66 -15.19 -9.52
CA GLU A 136 1.00 -14.85 -10.89
C GLU A 136 2.43 -14.31 -10.95
N ASP A 137 3.23 -14.93 -11.81
CA ASP A 137 4.62 -14.58 -11.99
C ASP A 137 4.83 -13.50 -13.06
N GLU A 138 3.95 -13.49 -14.06
CA GLU A 138 4.03 -12.60 -15.21
C GLU A 138 2.62 -12.14 -15.57
N ALA A 139 2.23 -10.94 -15.14
CA ALA A 139 0.89 -10.43 -15.38
C ALA A 139 0.58 -10.28 -16.88
N LEU A 140 -0.70 -10.44 -17.24
CA LEU A 140 -1.23 -10.09 -18.55
C LEU A 140 -1.06 -8.58 -18.83
N LEU A 141 -0.13 -8.24 -19.73
CA LEU A 141 0.16 -6.86 -20.11
C LEU A 141 -0.68 -6.44 -21.34
N THR A 142 -1.68 -5.60 -21.14
CA THR A 142 -2.53 -5.07 -22.24
C THR A 142 -2.54 -3.55 -22.19
N ALA A 143 -3.19 -2.90 -23.15
CA ALA A 143 -3.44 -1.46 -23.14
C ALA A 143 -4.25 -0.96 -21.92
N LEU A 144 -4.73 -1.83 -21.02
CA LEU A 144 -5.49 -1.44 -19.83
C LEU A 144 -4.63 -0.72 -18.78
N PHE A 145 -3.35 -1.08 -18.68
CA PHE A 145 -2.39 -0.51 -17.73
C PHE A 145 -1.05 -0.24 -18.44
N PRO A 146 -0.23 0.72 -17.99
CA PRO A 146 1.09 0.99 -18.56
C PRO A 146 1.97 -0.28 -18.55
N LYS A 147 2.53 -0.66 -19.70
CA LYS A 147 3.18 -1.98 -19.83
C LYS A 147 4.53 -2.02 -19.14
N GLU A 148 5.35 -1.00 -19.30
CA GLU A 148 6.71 -0.96 -18.73
C GLU A 148 6.68 -0.95 -17.20
N ALA A 149 5.73 -0.23 -16.61
CA ALA A 149 5.56 -0.18 -15.15
C ALA A 149 5.20 -1.53 -14.53
N ASN A 150 4.64 -2.48 -15.30
CA ASN A 150 4.13 -3.77 -14.81
C ASN A 150 4.90 -4.98 -15.36
N ARG A 151 5.84 -4.78 -16.29
CA ARG A 151 6.60 -5.87 -16.90
C ARG A 151 7.49 -6.56 -15.87
N GLY A 152 7.42 -7.89 -15.83
CA GLY A 152 8.26 -8.72 -14.95
C GLY A 152 7.93 -8.62 -13.46
N LYS A 153 6.83 -7.94 -13.08
CA LYS A 153 6.42 -7.80 -11.70
C LYS A 153 5.37 -8.84 -11.31
N PRO A 154 5.69 -9.78 -10.41
CA PRO A 154 4.73 -10.80 -9.97
C PRO A 154 3.66 -10.19 -9.04
N LEU A 155 2.52 -10.86 -8.93
CA LEU A 155 1.37 -10.43 -8.11
C LEU A 155 0.50 -11.61 -7.68
N PHE A 156 -0.50 -11.37 -6.85
CA PHE A 156 -1.57 -12.34 -6.56
C PHE A 156 -2.84 -12.00 -7.31
N LEU A 157 -3.50 -13.01 -7.86
CA LEU A 157 -4.88 -12.94 -8.33
C LEU A 157 -5.81 -13.47 -7.24
N PHE A 158 -6.95 -12.83 -7.04
CA PHE A 158 -7.99 -13.25 -6.10
C PHE A 158 -9.31 -13.45 -6.84
N TYR A 159 -9.94 -14.61 -6.66
CA TYR A 159 -11.14 -15.02 -7.38
C TYR A 159 -11.95 -16.05 -6.59
N ARG A 160 -13.24 -16.18 -6.85
CA ARG A 160 -14.12 -17.14 -6.14
C ARG A 160 -14.27 -18.48 -6.86
N GLN A 161 -14.25 -18.46 -8.20
CA GLN A 161 -14.58 -19.60 -9.05
C GLN A 161 -13.42 -19.89 -10.00
N GLU A 162 -13.08 -21.16 -10.22
CA GLU A 162 -11.97 -21.55 -11.11
C GLU A 162 -12.19 -21.05 -12.54
N GLU A 163 -13.44 -20.91 -12.97
CA GLU A 163 -13.82 -20.32 -14.26
C GLU A 163 -13.27 -18.90 -14.46
N THR A 164 -13.16 -18.12 -13.38
CA THR A 164 -12.54 -16.79 -13.43
C THR A 164 -11.06 -16.89 -13.77
N LEU A 165 -10.30 -17.74 -13.06
CA LEU A 165 -8.87 -17.95 -13.33
C LEU A 165 -8.68 -18.49 -14.75
N ASN A 166 -9.50 -19.46 -15.17
CA ASN A 166 -9.47 -20.01 -16.52
C ASN A 166 -9.71 -18.93 -17.59
N SER A 167 -10.62 -17.98 -17.33
CA SER A 167 -10.88 -16.85 -18.24
C SER A 167 -9.66 -15.92 -18.34
N TYR A 168 -9.00 -15.62 -17.22
CA TYR A 168 -7.77 -14.84 -17.20
C TYR A 168 -6.65 -15.54 -17.98
N LEU A 169 -6.39 -16.83 -17.70
CA LEU A 169 -5.36 -17.62 -18.37
C LEU A 169 -5.63 -17.78 -19.86
N LYS A 170 -6.91 -17.84 -20.27
CA LYS A 170 -7.31 -17.85 -21.68
C LYS A 170 -6.93 -16.55 -22.39
N LEU A 171 -7.18 -15.40 -21.78
CA LEU A 171 -6.76 -14.09 -22.34
C LEU A 171 -5.24 -14.02 -22.50
N LYS A 172 -4.50 -14.49 -21.50
CA LYS A 172 -3.02 -14.55 -21.54
C LYS A 172 -2.51 -15.46 -22.66
N LYS A 173 -3.08 -16.65 -22.80
CA LYS A 173 -2.73 -17.59 -23.89
C LYS A 173 -3.07 -17.02 -25.27
N GLU A 174 -4.22 -16.36 -25.40
CA GLU A 174 -4.66 -15.72 -26.65
C GLU A 174 -3.70 -14.61 -27.07
N GLN A 175 -3.27 -13.77 -26.14
CA GLN A 175 -2.25 -12.75 -26.39
C GLN A 175 -0.94 -13.37 -26.88
N GLN A 176 -0.43 -14.38 -26.18
CA GLN A 176 0.82 -15.05 -26.54
C GLN A 176 0.74 -15.65 -27.95
N GLU A 177 -0.41 -16.23 -28.31
CA GLU A 177 -0.62 -16.79 -29.64
C GLU A 177 -0.69 -15.71 -30.73
N LEU A 178 -1.35 -14.58 -30.47
CA LEU A 178 -1.36 -13.44 -31.39
C LEU A 178 0.05 -12.88 -31.63
N ILE A 179 0.87 -12.78 -30.57
CA ILE A 179 2.26 -12.34 -30.67
C ILE A 179 3.06 -13.34 -31.51
N ARG A 180 2.94 -14.65 -31.20
CA ARG A 180 3.63 -15.72 -31.93
C ARG A 180 3.28 -15.76 -33.41
N GLN A 181 2.03 -15.44 -33.76
CA GLN A 181 1.56 -15.38 -35.15
C GLN A 181 1.92 -14.05 -35.85
N GLY A 182 2.52 -13.07 -35.17
CA GLY A 182 2.77 -11.73 -35.72
C GLY A 182 1.49 -10.92 -35.97
N ARG A 183 0.39 -11.26 -35.28
CA ARG A 183 -0.95 -10.67 -35.43
C ARG A 183 -1.36 -9.79 -34.25
N TYR A 184 -0.46 -9.58 -33.30
CA TYR A 184 -0.71 -8.72 -32.15
C TYR A 184 -0.65 -7.25 -32.55
N THR A 185 -1.80 -6.72 -32.96
CA THR A 185 -1.96 -5.30 -33.34
C THR A 185 -2.45 -4.46 -32.16
N ARG A 186 -2.38 -3.14 -32.27
CA ARG A 186 -2.98 -2.21 -31.29
C ARG A 186 -4.49 -2.44 -31.11
N GLN A 187 -5.19 -2.85 -32.16
CA GLN A 187 -6.61 -3.18 -32.08
C GLN A 187 -6.85 -4.43 -31.23
N GLU A 188 -6.03 -5.48 -31.42
CA GLU A 188 -6.11 -6.70 -30.62
C GLU A 188 -5.73 -6.46 -29.15
N ASP A 189 -4.70 -5.65 -28.91
CA ASP A 189 -4.29 -5.23 -27.57
C ASP A 189 -5.43 -4.51 -26.82
N ARG A 190 -6.11 -3.57 -27.50
CA ARG A 190 -7.30 -2.91 -26.94
C ARG A 190 -8.44 -3.90 -26.69
N ARG A 191 -8.71 -4.84 -27.60
CA ARG A 191 -9.76 -5.85 -27.41
C ARG A 191 -9.50 -6.73 -26.18
N LEU A 192 -8.25 -7.15 -25.99
CA LEU A 192 -7.83 -7.90 -24.82
C LEU A 192 -7.92 -7.04 -23.55
N ALA A 193 -7.52 -5.77 -23.60
CA ALA A 193 -7.68 -4.82 -22.50
C ALA A 193 -9.15 -4.66 -22.08
N TYR A 194 -10.08 -4.59 -23.02
CA TYR A 194 -11.52 -4.56 -22.72
C TYR A 194 -11.99 -5.84 -22.03
N SER A 195 -11.63 -7.00 -22.58
CA SER A 195 -12.01 -8.29 -22.01
C SER A 195 -11.43 -8.46 -20.60
N PHE A 196 -10.19 -8.02 -20.40
CA PHE A 196 -9.52 -8.06 -19.11
C PHE A 196 -10.14 -7.07 -18.10
N GLY A 197 -10.46 -5.85 -18.53
CA GLY A 197 -11.14 -4.86 -17.69
C GLY A 197 -12.53 -5.30 -17.24
N GLN A 198 -13.28 -5.98 -18.12
CA GLN A 198 -14.56 -6.61 -17.76
C GLN A 198 -14.37 -7.72 -16.72
N LEU A 199 -13.32 -8.54 -16.86
CA LEU A 199 -12.99 -9.57 -15.88
C LEU A 199 -12.63 -8.99 -14.50
N LEU A 200 -12.05 -7.79 -14.46
CA LEU A 200 -11.78 -7.02 -13.24
C LEU A 200 -13.02 -6.27 -12.70
N SER A 201 -14.20 -6.47 -13.29
CA SER A 201 -15.45 -5.79 -12.98
C SER A 201 -15.42 -4.26 -13.16
N TYR A 202 -14.58 -3.74 -14.05
CA TYR A 202 -14.61 -2.31 -14.36
C TYR A 202 -15.83 -1.97 -15.24
N PRO A 203 -16.52 -0.83 -14.98
CA PRO A 203 -17.55 -0.34 -15.87
C PRO A 203 -16.94 0.03 -17.23
N GLU A 204 -17.72 -0.09 -18.31
CA GLU A 204 -17.23 0.12 -19.68
C GLU A 204 -16.52 1.48 -19.85
N GLU A 205 -17.13 2.54 -19.33
CA GLU A 205 -16.56 3.89 -19.34
C GLU A 205 -15.23 3.97 -18.56
N GLY A 206 -15.11 3.21 -17.47
CA GLY A 206 -13.90 3.09 -16.68
C GLY A 206 -12.77 2.43 -17.46
N ILE A 207 -13.07 1.36 -18.18
CA ILE A 207 -12.12 0.65 -19.05
C ILE A 207 -11.60 1.61 -20.13
N VAL A 208 -12.50 2.34 -20.80
CA VAL A 208 -12.13 3.31 -21.84
C VAL A 208 -11.15 4.35 -21.28
N ARG A 209 -11.45 4.92 -20.11
CA ARG A 209 -10.60 5.93 -19.46
C ARG A 209 -9.22 5.37 -19.09
N LEU A 210 -9.16 4.15 -18.56
CA LEU A 210 -7.91 3.51 -18.18
C LEU A 210 -7.01 3.29 -19.41
N ILE A 211 -7.58 2.77 -20.50
CA ILE A 211 -6.85 2.58 -21.76
C ILE A 211 -6.30 3.91 -22.29
N GLN A 212 -7.14 4.96 -22.33
CA GLN A 212 -6.69 6.28 -22.79
C GLN A 212 -5.61 6.91 -21.90
N LYS A 213 -5.62 6.60 -20.60
CA LYS A 213 -4.60 7.08 -19.67
C LYS A 213 -3.28 6.35 -19.91
N ALA A 214 -3.30 5.01 -19.98
CA ALA A 214 -2.11 4.21 -20.23
C ALA A 214 -1.44 4.57 -21.56
N GLU A 215 -2.21 4.75 -22.64
CA GLU A 215 -1.67 5.16 -23.95
C GLU A 215 -0.96 6.53 -23.93
N LYS A 216 -1.35 7.44 -23.01
CA LYS A 216 -0.67 8.73 -22.85
C LYS A 216 0.61 8.64 -22.01
N GLU A 217 0.68 7.67 -21.10
CA GLU A 217 1.84 7.44 -20.24
C GLU A 217 2.93 6.72 -21.05
N ASP A 218 2.59 5.62 -21.73
CA ASP A 218 3.52 4.89 -22.61
C ASP A 218 4.05 5.81 -23.74
N GLY A 219 3.19 6.63 -24.36
CA GLY A 219 3.61 7.54 -25.44
C GLY A 219 4.47 8.74 -24.98
N ARG A 220 4.52 9.04 -23.68
CA ARG A 220 5.46 10.04 -23.12
C ARG A 220 6.84 9.43 -22.89
N GLU A 221 6.88 8.18 -22.44
CA GLU A 221 8.13 7.45 -22.20
C GLU A 221 8.87 7.18 -23.53
N GLU A 222 8.16 6.78 -24.60
CA GLU A 222 8.74 6.62 -25.95
C GLU A 222 9.41 7.91 -26.45
N GLN A 223 8.79 9.07 -26.23
CA GLN A 223 9.35 10.38 -26.62
C GLN A 223 10.60 10.76 -25.81
N THR A 224 10.66 10.35 -24.53
CA THR A 224 11.81 10.67 -23.67
C THR A 224 13.01 9.77 -23.96
N GLU A 225 12.78 8.52 -24.36
CA GLU A 225 13.84 7.59 -24.80
C GLU A 225 14.40 7.98 -26.17
N GLU A 226 13.56 8.40 -27.12
CA GLU A 226 14.02 8.91 -28.43
C GLU A 226 14.87 10.19 -28.30
N GLU A 227 14.50 11.11 -27.40
CA GLU A 227 15.28 12.32 -27.14
C GLU A 227 16.62 12.04 -26.45
N GLN A 228 16.72 11.00 -25.61
CA GLN A 228 17.97 10.61 -24.95
C GLN A 228 18.94 9.86 -25.87
N HIS A 229 18.44 9.16 -26.90
CA HIS A 229 19.28 8.44 -27.87
C HIS A 229 19.73 9.32 -29.05
N ALA A 230 19.21 10.54 -29.15
CA ALA A 230 19.56 11.53 -30.17
C ALA A 230 20.67 12.51 -29.75
N ILE A 231 21.31 12.31 -28.58
CA ILE A 231 22.41 13.14 -28.03
C ILE A 231 23.73 12.37 -28.04
#